data_AF-A0A831WAQ1-F1
#
_entry.id   AF-A0A831WAQ1-F1
#
_cell.length_a   1.000
_cell.length_b   1.000
_cell.length_c   1.000
_cell.angle_alpha   90.00
_cell.angle_beta   90.00
_cell.angle_gamma   90.00
#
_symmetry.space_group_name_H-M   'P 1'
#
loop_
_entity.id
_entity.type
_entity.pdbx_description
1 polymer ?
#
loop_
_entity_poly.entity_id
_entity_poly.type
_entity_poly.pdbx_seq_one_letter_code
_entity_poly.pdbx_strand_id
1 'polypeptide(L)'
;MIEIRHKGSGEVLAQVDGDSLAGADLRDMRLEGADLSGRDLHGARLQHADLVGADLSGSNLSDALLSSAHLNGANLRGANLTKVKAGGDNRSLAAMMTECDLAGACLDRADLRFVEMRNCNLHGASLNHADLRDADLFGADLSGITAHNALFINTNLRQADLHGANLCDSHLNEANLIKANLSDARLESCNPDGFTVVNLANMEGANLRGARMRNISAEETNFKHADLTNADLRHAVMGGAILRSANVAGADFEGVEFATVTMEFANFSKALNAKIPPYKINLR
;
A
#
# COMPACT_ATOMS: atom_id res chain seq x y z
N MET A 1 22.51 5.52 31.27
CA MET A 1 21.79 6.69 30.73
C MET A 1 22.17 6.82 29.27
N ILE A 2 21.18 6.77 28.39
CA ILE A 2 21.33 6.93 26.95
C ILE A 2 20.96 8.37 26.61
N GLU A 3 21.80 9.01 25.81
CA GLU A 3 21.50 10.31 25.22
C GLU A 3 20.94 10.11 23.81
N ILE A 4 19.77 10.68 23.56
CA ILE A 4 19.24 10.84 22.21
C ILE A 4 19.67 12.22 21.74
N ARG A 5 20.41 12.27 20.63
CA ARG A 5 21.02 13.50 20.12
C ARG A 5 20.43 13.88 18.78
N HIS A 6 20.40 15.16 18.46
CA HIS A 6 19.99 15.63 17.14
C HIS A 6 21.07 15.27 16.10
N LYS A 7 20.67 14.70 14.95
CA LYS A 7 21.58 14.16 13.91
C LYS A 7 22.51 15.18 13.27
N GLY A 8 22.07 16.44 13.17
CA GLY A 8 22.85 17.56 12.62
C GLY A 8 23.72 18.30 13.64
N SER A 9 23.12 18.84 14.72
CA SER A 9 23.82 19.67 15.71
C SER A 9 24.56 18.87 16.79
N GLY A 10 24.19 17.60 17.02
CA GLY A 10 24.71 16.80 18.14
C GLY A 10 24.16 17.18 19.52
N GLU A 11 23.23 18.14 19.59
CA GLU A 11 22.56 18.56 20.82
C GLU A 11 21.82 17.39 21.47
N VAL A 12 21.88 17.28 22.80
CA VAL A 12 21.12 16.27 23.54
C VAL A 12 19.66 16.70 23.60
N LEU A 13 18.79 15.95 22.90
CA LEU A 13 17.34 16.19 22.86
C LEU A 13 16.63 15.57 24.06
N ALA A 14 17.11 14.39 24.49
CA ALA A 14 16.57 13.67 25.64
C ALA A 14 17.63 12.78 26.29
N GLN A 15 17.44 12.50 27.57
CA GLN A 15 18.19 11.52 28.34
C GLN A 15 17.23 10.47 28.88
N VAL A 16 17.56 9.21 28.63
CA VAL A 16 16.77 8.05 29.06
C VAL A 16 17.60 7.25 30.05
N ASP A 17 17.05 7.05 31.24
CA ASP A 17 17.67 6.20 32.25
C ASP A 17 17.54 4.72 31.85
N GLY A 18 18.68 4.05 31.73
CA GLY A 18 18.78 2.67 31.28
C GLY A 18 19.98 2.42 30.39
N ASP A 19 20.08 1.16 29.96
CA ASP A 19 21.13 0.62 29.10
C ASP A 19 20.62 0.32 27.67
N SER A 20 19.32 0.45 27.42
CA SER A 20 18.68 0.28 26.11
C SER A 20 17.47 1.22 25.93
N LEU A 21 17.10 1.50 24.67
CA LEU A 21 15.84 2.15 24.29
C LEU A 21 14.71 1.13 24.04
N ALA A 22 14.98 -0.17 24.11
CA ALA A 22 13.98 -1.21 24.00
C ALA A 22 12.97 -1.10 25.16
N GLY A 23 11.68 -1.02 24.83
CA GLY A 23 10.59 -0.82 25.77
C GLY A 23 10.57 0.54 26.45
N ALA A 24 11.46 1.46 26.07
CA ALA A 24 11.57 2.77 26.71
C ALA A 24 10.29 3.58 26.54
N ASP A 25 9.99 4.39 27.56
CA ASP A 25 8.90 5.35 27.51
C ASP A 25 9.40 6.67 26.92
N LEU A 26 9.07 6.89 25.64
CA LEU A 26 9.46 8.05 24.85
C LEU A 26 8.22 8.86 24.44
N ARG A 27 7.09 8.65 25.12
CA ARG A 27 5.84 9.37 24.85
C ARG A 27 6.02 10.86 25.03
N ASP A 28 5.36 11.63 24.17
CA ASP A 28 5.32 13.09 24.21
C ASP A 28 6.71 13.78 24.10
N MET A 29 7.78 13.02 23.82
CA MET A 29 9.12 13.58 23.73
C MET A 29 9.32 14.39 22.45
N ARG A 30 10.13 15.45 22.55
CA ARG A 30 10.55 16.28 21.42
C ARG A 30 11.85 15.74 20.85
N LEU A 31 11.74 14.91 19.83
CA LEU A 31 12.82 14.17 19.17
C LEU A 31 12.95 14.59 17.69
N GLU A 32 12.55 15.81 17.36
CA GLU A 32 12.71 16.38 16.02
C GLU A 32 14.19 16.30 15.60
N GLY A 33 14.45 15.69 14.44
CA GLY A 33 15.80 15.50 13.92
C GLY A 33 16.68 14.57 14.75
N ALA A 34 16.13 13.76 15.67
CA ALA A 34 16.89 12.82 16.47
C ALA A 34 17.66 11.80 15.62
N ASP A 35 18.88 11.47 16.03
CA ASP A 35 19.63 10.33 15.54
C ASP A 35 19.31 9.09 16.40
N LEU A 36 18.46 8.25 15.83
CA LEU A 36 18.05 6.95 16.33
C LEU A 36 18.46 5.83 15.36
N SER A 37 19.41 6.12 14.47
CA SER A 37 19.88 5.18 13.44
C SER A 37 20.47 3.92 14.09
N GLY A 38 20.06 2.75 13.57
CA GLY A 38 20.49 1.43 14.05
C GLY A 38 20.15 1.11 15.52
N ARG A 39 19.36 1.94 16.20
CA ARG A 39 19.03 1.73 17.62
C ARG A 39 18.00 0.61 17.79
N ASP A 40 18.05 -0.05 18.94
CA ASP A 40 17.02 -0.98 19.36
C ASP A 40 15.91 -0.24 20.13
N LEU A 41 14.77 -0.08 19.48
CA LEU A 41 13.54 0.55 19.95
C LEU A 41 12.40 -0.47 20.03
N HIS A 42 12.73 -1.77 20.11
CA HIS A 42 11.75 -2.84 20.21
C HIS A 42 10.76 -2.55 21.35
N GLY A 43 9.46 -2.55 21.04
CA GLY A 43 8.40 -2.31 22.03
C GLY A 43 8.41 -0.91 22.66
N ALA A 44 9.20 0.04 22.15
CA ALA A 44 9.25 1.40 22.68
C ALA A 44 7.88 2.09 22.56
N ARG A 45 7.57 2.93 23.56
CA ARG A 45 6.34 3.71 23.62
C ARG A 45 6.63 5.10 23.06
N LEU A 46 6.22 5.36 21.83
CA LEU A 46 6.48 6.58 21.08
C LEU A 46 5.18 7.35 20.76
N GLN A 47 4.09 7.03 21.45
CA GLN A 47 2.82 7.74 21.23
C GLN A 47 3.01 9.24 21.45
N HIS A 48 2.48 10.05 20.53
CA HIS A 48 2.58 11.51 20.56
C HIS A 48 4.01 12.09 20.51
N ALA A 49 5.03 11.25 20.29
CA ALA A 49 6.39 11.73 20.14
C ALA A 49 6.53 12.55 18.85
N ASP A 50 7.29 13.64 18.92
CA ASP A 50 7.69 14.42 17.76
C ASP A 50 9.01 13.87 17.23
N LEU A 51 8.95 13.14 16.12
CA LEU A 51 10.06 12.51 15.41
C LEU A 51 10.23 13.11 14.01
N VAL A 52 9.73 14.34 13.79
CA VAL A 52 9.81 14.99 12.48
C VAL A 52 11.27 15.04 12.02
N GLY A 53 11.53 14.53 10.83
CA GLY A 53 12.87 14.48 10.26
C GLY A 53 13.89 13.62 11.04
N ALA A 54 13.48 12.80 12.01
CA ALA A 54 14.39 11.91 12.73
C ALA A 54 15.05 10.89 11.79
N ASP A 55 16.26 10.45 12.13
CA ASP A 55 16.92 9.32 11.47
C ASP A 55 16.68 8.05 12.29
N LEU A 56 15.86 7.16 11.77
CA LEU A 56 15.51 5.84 12.31
C LEU A 56 16.02 4.73 11.37
N SER A 57 16.94 5.04 10.44
CA SER A 57 17.40 4.08 9.45
C SER A 57 18.05 2.85 10.10
N GLY A 58 17.67 1.66 9.62
CA GLY A 58 18.14 0.38 10.17
C GLY A 58 17.78 0.11 11.64
N SER A 59 16.96 0.95 12.27
CA SER A 59 16.54 0.75 13.67
C SER A 59 15.58 -0.44 13.80
N ASN A 60 15.49 -1.00 15.00
CA ASN A 60 14.51 -2.02 15.34
C ASN A 60 13.34 -1.38 16.09
N LEU A 61 12.23 -1.15 15.40
CA LEU A 61 10.94 -0.63 15.94
C LEU A 61 9.89 -1.74 16.08
N SER A 62 10.30 -3.02 16.07
CA SER A 62 9.35 -4.11 16.16
C SER A 62 8.50 -4.02 17.44
N ASP A 63 7.19 -4.23 17.29
CA ASP A 63 6.19 -4.08 18.36
C ASP A 63 6.10 -2.68 19.02
N ALA A 64 6.76 -1.65 18.47
CA ALA A 64 6.70 -0.28 19.01
C ALA A 64 5.30 0.34 18.85
N LEU A 65 4.99 1.31 19.71
CA LEU A 65 3.70 2.01 19.74
C LEU A 65 3.89 3.44 19.21
N LEU A 66 3.43 3.69 17.99
CA LEU A 66 3.56 4.96 17.25
C LEU A 66 2.23 5.70 17.04
N SER A 67 1.12 5.23 17.60
CA SER A 67 -0.18 5.92 17.48
C SER A 67 -0.05 7.40 17.87
N SER A 68 -0.55 8.29 17.01
CA SER A 68 -0.43 9.75 17.12
C SER A 68 1.00 10.33 17.12
N ALA A 69 2.03 9.55 16.77
CA ALA A 69 3.39 10.08 16.62
C ALA A 69 3.51 10.91 15.33
N HIS A 70 4.38 11.92 15.34
CA HIS A 70 4.69 12.74 14.16
C HIS A 70 6.05 12.34 13.60
N LEU A 71 6.08 11.68 12.45
CA LEU A 71 7.29 11.21 11.77
C LEU A 71 7.50 11.88 10.41
N ASN A 72 6.80 12.97 10.09
CA ASN A 72 6.90 13.58 8.76
C ASN A 72 8.36 13.81 8.34
N GLY A 73 8.74 13.34 7.15
CA GLY A 73 10.11 13.42 6.63
C GLY A 73 11.16 12.56 7.34
N ALA A 74 10.76 11.64 8.23
CA ALA A 74 11.71 10.75 8.91
C ALA A 74 12.34 9.73 7.95
N ASN A 75 13.59 9.37 8.23
CA ASN A 75 14.30 8.31 7.52
C ASN A 75 14.11 6.98 8.27
N LEU A 76 13.33 6.07 7.71
CA LEU A 76 13.03 4.72 8.22
C LEU A 76 13.61 3.63 7.29
N ARG A 77 14.55 3.99 6.42
CA ARG A 77 15.11 3.07 5.41
C ARG A 77 15.68 1.83 6.07
N GLY A 78 15.23 0.65 5.61
CA GLY A 78 15.65 -0.65 6.14
C GLY A 78 15.30 -0.90 7.62
N ALA A 79 14.46 -0.07 8.25
CA ALA A 79 14.06 -0.28 9.63
C ALA A 79 13.14 -1.51 9.77
N ASN A 80 13.21 -2.17 10.92
CA ASN A 80 12.28 -3.24 11.27
C ASN A 80 11.07 -2.66 12.02
N LEU A 81 9.94 -2.53 11.34
CA LEU A 81 8.65 -2.06 11.86
C LEU A 81 7.64 -3.22 12.01
N THR A 82 8.12 -4.46 12.11
CA THR A 82 7.27 -5.65 12.25
C THR A 82 6.32 -5.47 13.44
N LYS A 83 5.01 -5.64 13.21
CA LYS A 83 3.94 -5.47 14.22
C LYS A 83 3.89 -4.11 14.89
N VAL A 84 4.47 -3.06 14.29
CA VAL A 84 4.35 -1.71 14.83
C VAL A 84 2.87 -1.31 14.90
N LYS A 85 2.51 -0.54 15.93
CA LYS A 85 1.17 0.03 16.07
C LYS A 85 1.21 1.51 15.77
N ALA A 86 1.14 1.87 14.50
CA ALA A 86 1.12 3.26 14.04
C ALA A 86 -0.30 3.75 13.71
N GLY A 87 -1.24 2.83 13.46
CA GLY A 87 -2.63 3.16 13.22
C GLY A 87 -3.41 3.49 14.49
N GLY A 88 -4.71 3.69 14.31
CA GLY A 88 -5.67 3.93 15.39
C GLY A 88 -7.09 3.54 15.01
N ASP A 89 -8.05 3.85 15.87
CA ASP A 89 -9.48 3.62 15.57
C ASP A 89 -10.07 4.70 14.65
N ASN A 90 -9.34 5.80 14.45
CA ASN A 90 -9.64 6.86 13.51
C ASN A 90 -8.37 7.66 13.18
N ARG A 91 -8.47 8.56 12.20
CA ARG A 91 -7.36 9.38 11.70
C ARG A 91 -6.65 10.26 12.74
N SER A 92 -7.33 10.75 13.79
CA SER A 92 -6.64 11.60 14.79
C SER A 92 -5.76 10.81 15.75
N LEU A 93 -5.92 9.48 15.79
CA LEU A 93 -5.12 8.58 16.61
C LEU A 93 -4.00 7.88 15.82
N ALA A 94 -3.97 8.04 14.50
CA ALA A 94 -2.95 7.43 13.66
C ALA A 94 -1.69 8.30 13.57
N ALA A 95 -0.57 7.67 13.23
CA ALA A 95 0.71 8.34 13.02
C ALA A 95 0.69 9.20 11.75
N MET A 96 1.37 10.34 11.82
CA MET A 96 1.63 11.19 10.65
C MET A 96 3.02 10.86 10.11
N MET A 97 3.09 10.35 8.89
CA MET A 97 4.32 9.83 8.29
C MET A 97 4.52 10.40 6.88
N THR A 98 3.98 11.57 6.56
CA THR A 98 4.07 12.16 5.21
C THR A 98 5.54 12.35 4.82
N GLU A 99 5.88 12.00 3.58
CA GLU A 99 7.24 12.14 3.01
C GLU A 99 8.33 11.34 3.73
N CYS A 100 7.99 10.26 4.45
CA CYS A 100 8.99 9.36 5.03
C CYS A 100 9.71 8.53 3.97
N ASP A 101 10.98 8.20 4.24
CA ASP A 101 11.72 7.18 3.49
C ASP A 101 11.66 5.84 4.24
N LEU A 102 10.84 4.91 3.76
CA LEU A 102 10.69 3.55 4.26
C LEU A 102 11.24 2.50 3.28
N ALA A 103 12.12 2.88 2.35
CA ALA A 103 12.63 1.94 1.35
C ALA A 103 13.27 0.72 2.00
N GLY A 104 12.85 -0.47 1.58
CA GLY A 104 13.30 -1.76 2.11
C GLY A 104 12.96 -2.01 3.59
N ALA A 105 12.09 -1.20 4.22
CA ALA A 105 11.67 -1.44 5.59
C ALA A 105 10.77 -2.68 5.69
N CYS A 106 10.73 -3.30 6.88
CA CYS A 106 9.84 -4.42 7.16
C CYS A 106 8.65 -3.97 8.00
N LEU A 107 7.47 -3.85 7.41
CA LEU A 107 6.20 -3.49 8.03
C LEU A 107 5.26 -4.70 8.16
N ASP A 108 5.81 -5.91 8.19
CA ASP A 108 5.01 -7.13 8.26
C ASP A 108 4.14 -7.12 9.51
N ARG A 109 2.84 -7.41 9.34
CA ARG A 109 1.81 -7.43 10.39
C ARG A 109 1.65 -6.08 11.12
N ALA A 110 2.11 -4.98 10.55
CA ALA A 110 1.93 -3.66 11.12
C ALA A 110 0.44 -3.27 11.11
N ASP A 111 0.02 -2.57 12.17
CA ASP A 111 -1.24 -1.84 12.19
C ASP A 111 -0.96 -0.42 11.66
N LEU A 112 -1.41 -0.18 10.44
CA LEU A 112 -1.29 1.07 9.70
C LEU A 112 -2.68 1.66 9.39
N ARG A 113 -3.71 1.33 10.17
CA ARG A 113 -5.05 1.87 9.93
C ARG A 113 -5.07 3.39 10.07
N PHE A 114 -5.68 4.08 9.12
CA PHE A 114 -5.81 5.54 9.07
C PHE A 114 -4.49 6.35 9.04
N VAL A 115 -3.32 5.73 8.88
CA VAL A 115 -2.03 6.47 8.86
C VAL A 115 -1.94 7.41 7.66
N GLU A 116 -1.21 8.51 7.83
CA GLU A 116 -0.91 9.45 6.75
C GLU A 116 0.48 9.18 6.18
N MET A 117 0.55 8.51 5.03
CA MET A 117 1.80 8.12 4.34
C MET A 117 1.87 8.71 2.93
N ARG A 118 1.40 9.94 2.76
CA ARG A 118 1.40 10.63 1.47
C ARG A 118 2.84 10.83 1.00
N ASN A 119 3.09 10.61 -0.29
CA ASN A 119 4.40 10.78 -0.93
C ASN A 119 5.56 10.05 -0.24
N CYS A 120 5.28 8.97 0.50
CA CYS A 120 6.32 8.16 1.12
C CYS A 120 7.05 7.30 0.08
N ASN A 121 8.32 7.01 0.36
CA ASN A 121 9.07 6.00 -0.37
C ASN A 121 8.98 4.66 0.36
N LEU A 122 8.22 3.70 -0.16
CA LEU A 122 8.15 2.32 0.31
C LEU A 122 8.78 1.33 -0.68
N HIS A 123 9.64 1.79 -1.60
CA HIS A 123 10.24 0.94 -2.61
C HIS A 123 10.86 -0.33 -1.99
N GLY A 124 10.42 -1.49 -2.46
CA GLY A 124 10.89 -2.80 -2.00
C GLY A 124 10.59 -3.14 -0.54
N ALA A 125 9.70 -2.40 0.13
CA ALA A 125 9.31 -2.70 1.51
C ALA A 125 8.47 -3.99 1.60
N SER A 126 8.47 -4.59 2.79
CA SER A 126 7.64 -5.74 3.13
C SER A 126 6.43 -5.29 3.95
N LEU A 127 5.23 -5.64 3.52
CA LEU A 127 3.92 -5.27 4.08
C LEU A 127 3.05 -6.53 4.26
N ASN A 128 3.65 -7.71 4.41
CA ASN A 128 2.91 -8.96 4.46
C ASN A 128 2.00 -8.96 5.69
N HIS A 129 0.72 -9.26 5.50
CA HIS A 129 -0.32 -9.21 6.53
C HIS A 129 -0.49 -7.85 7.24
N ALA A 130 0.01 -6.76 6.65
CA ALA A 130 -0.20 -5.42 7.20
C ALA A 130 -1.65 -4.97 7.01
N ASP A 131 -2.13 -4.15 7.95
CA ASP A 131 -3.48 -3.58 7.93
C ASP A 131 -3.40 -2.09 7.60
N LEU A 132 -3.69 -1.72 6.36
CA LEU A 132 -3.65 -0.34 5.84
C LEU A 132 -5.06 0.22 5.61
N ARG A 133 -6.08 -0.33 6.29
CA ARG A 133 -7.46 0.13 6.10
C ARG A 133 -7.57 1.63 6.37
N ASP A 134 -8.24 2.33 5.46
CA ASP A 134 -8.47 3.78 5.52
C ASP A 134 -7.18 4.64 5.55
N ALA A 135 -6.00 4.07 5.24
CA ALA A 135 -4.75 4.82 5.17
C ALA A 135 -4.68 5.76 3.94
N ASP A 136 -3.90 6.84 4.06
CA ASP A 136 -3.64 7.79 2.96
C ASP A 136 -2.24 7.60 2.38
N LEU A 137 -2.15 6.92 1.24
CA LEU A 137 -0.93 6.63 0.48
C LEU A 137 -0.91 7.39 -0.86
N PHE A 138 -1.57 8.56 -0.92
CA PHE A 138 -1.55 9.41 -2.11
C PHE A 138 -0.12 9.65 -2.60
N GLY A 139 0.15 9.33 -3.87
CA GLY A 139 1.45 9.58 -4.50
C GLY A 139 2.63 8.80 -3.90
N ALA A 140 2.39 7.80 -3.05
CA ALA A 140 3.47 7.00 -2.46
C ALA A 140 4.12 6.09 -3.52
N ASP A 141 5.42 5.86 -3.38
CA ASP A 141 6.17 4.85 -4.13
C ASP A 141 6.08 3.52 -3.38
N LEU A 142 5.24 2.61 -3.88
CA LEU A 142 5.04 1.23 -3.42
C LEU A 142 5.62 0.24 -4.46
N SER A 143 6.59 0.67 -5.27
CA SER A 143 7.12 -0.18 -6.32
C SER A 143 7.90 -1.36 -5.74
N GLY A 144 7.69 -2.54 -6.32
CA GLY A 144 8.37 -3.77 -5.92
C GLY A 144 8.08 -4.24 -4.48
N ILE A 145 7.07 -3.71 -3.80
CA ILE A 145 6.70 -4.19 -2.45
C ILE A 145 6.27 -5.65 -2.47
N THR A 146 6.35 -6.29 -1.30
CA THR A 146 5.63 -7.54 -1.04
C THR A 146 4.53 -7.27 -0.02
N ALA A 147 3.28 -7.58 -0.35
CA ALA A 147 2.12 -7.30 0.50
C ALA A 147 1.12 -8.46 0.45
N HIS A 148 1.62 -9.69 0.62
CA HIS A 148 0.77 -10.86 0.62
C HIS A 148 -0.21 -10.78 1.79
N ASN A 149 -1.49 -11.06 1.54
CA ASN A 149 -2.54 -11.00 2.56
C ASN A 149 -2.65 -9.64 3.30
N ALA A 150 -2.22 -8.55 2.67
CA ALA A 150 -2.38 -7.21 3.22
C ALA A 150 -3.80 -6.67 3.00
N LEU A 151 -4.25 -5.77 3.87
CA LEU A 151 -5.55 -5.11 3.78
C LEU A 151 -5.38 -3.66 3.35
N PHE A 152 -5.82 -3.33 2.13
CA PHE A 152 -5.88 -1.98 1.57
C PHE A 152 -7.33 -1.48 1.40
N ILE A 153 -8.25 -1.93 2.27
CA ILE A 153 -9.68 -1.58 2.15
C ILE A 153 -9.85 -0.08 2.43
N ASN A 154 -10.58 0.63 1.57
CA ASN A 154 -10.75 2.09 1.64
C ASN A 154 -9.46 2.91 1.58
N THR A 155 -8.31 2.31 1.23
CA THR A 155 -7.03 3.02 1.19
C THR A 155 -7.00 3.99 0.01
N ASN A 156 -6.50 5.21 0.25
CA ASN A 156 -6.25 6.17 -0.81
C ASN A 156 -4.88 5.90 -1.47
N LEU A 157 -4.88 5.25 -2.62
CA LEU A 157 -3.71 4.91 -3.44
C LEU A 157 -3.65 5.74 -4.74
N ARG A 158 -4.32 6.90 -4.78
CA ARG A 158 -4.35 7.74 -5.97
C ARG A 158 -2.94 8.16 -6.35
N GLN A 159 -2.62 8.00 -7.64
CA GLN A 159 -1.30 8.34 -8.19
C GLN A 159 -0.11 7.60 -7.54
N ALA A 160 -0.36 6.57 -6.73
CA ALA A 160 0.71 5.77 -6.17
C ALA A 160 1.38 4.91 -7.25
N ASP A 161 2.67 4.63 -7.08
CA ASP A 161 3.40 3.70 -7.94
C ASP A 161 3.44 2.31 -7.29
N LEU A 162 2.75 1.34 -7.86
CA LEU A 162 2.76 -0.07 -7.47
C LEU A 162 3.38 -0.95 -8.58
N HIS A 163 4.26 -0.40 -9.43
CA HIS A 163 4.85 -1.19 -10.50
C HIS A 163 5.59 -2.40 -9.94
N GLY A 164 5.36 -3.58 -10.53
CA GLY A 164 5.94 -4.83 -10.09
C GLY A 164 5.62 -5.24 -8.65
N ALA A 165 4.66 -4.57 -7.98
CA ALA A 165 4.25 -4.92 -6.62
C ALA A 165 3.66 -6.33 -6.58
N ASN A 166 3.98 -7.05 -5.50
CA ASN A 166 3.39 -8.35 -5.22
C ASN A 166 2.25 -8.21 -4.21
N LEU A 167 1.03 -8.24 -4.72
CA LEU A 167 -0.24 -8.05 -4.03
C LEU A 167 -1.05 -9.36 -3.95
N CYS A 168 -0.41 -10.52 -4.11
CA CYS A 168 -1.09 -11.81 -4.06
C CYS A 168 -1.91 -11.98 -2.77
N ASP A 169 -3.16 -12.41 -2.92
CA ASP A 169 -4.10 -12.68 -1.82
C ASP A 169 -4.41 -11.45 -0.95
N SER A 170 -4.24 -10.24 -1.48
CA SER A 170 -4.55 -8.99 -0.76
C SER A 170 -5.99 -8.51 -0.99
N HIS A 171 -6.47 -7.64 -0.11
CA HIS A 171 -7.83 -7.10 -0.16
C HIS A 171 -7.77 -5.59 -0.41
N LEU A 172 -8.22 -5.15 -1.58
CA LEU A 172 -8.27 -3.74 -1.99
C LEU A 172 -9.72 -3.27 -2.20
N ASN A 173 -10.68 -3.85 -1.48
CA ASN A 173 -12.09 -3.45 -1.57
C ASN A 173 -12.22 -1.94 -1.36
N GLU A 174 -12.99 -1.27 -2.23
CA GLU A 174 -13.25 0.18 -2.14
C GLU A 174 -11.98 1.07 -2.16
N ALA A 175 -10.80 0.51 -2.48
CA ALA A 175 -9.57 1.27 -2.58
C ALA A 175 -9.63 2.27 -3.73
N ASN A 176 -9.02 3.45 -3.53
CA ASN A 176 -8.97 4.50 -4.54
C ASN A 176 -7.62 4.48 -5.26
N LEU A 177 -7.59 3.91 -6.46
CA LEU A 177 -6.42 3.70 -7.30
C LEU A 177 -6.44 4.58 -8.57
N ILE A 178 -7.16 5.71 -8.54
CA ILE A 178 -7.24 6.62 -9.70
C ILE A 178 -5.82 7.03 -10.12
N LYS A 179 -5.50 6.77 -11.39
CA LYS A 179 -4.19 7.06 -12.00
C LYS A 179 -3.00 6.41 -11.28
N ALA A 180 -3.22 5.36 -10.48
CA ALA A 180 -2.13 4.57 -9.92
C ALA A 180 -1.42 3.77 -11.02
N ASN A 181 -0.15 3.46 -10.80
CA ASN A 181 0.63 2.60 -11.69
C ASN A 181 0.72 1.19 -11.11
N LEU A 182 0.01 0.22 -11.68
CA LEU A 182 0.05 -1.19 -11.32
C LEU A 182 0.65 -2.04 -12.47
N SER A 183 1.48 -1.43 -13.33
CA SER A 183 2.12 -2.18 -14.41
C SER A 183 2.96 -3.33 -13.86
N ASP A 184 2.82 -4.50 -14.48
CA ASP A 184 3.47 -5.76 -14.09
C ASP A 184 3.23 -6.20 -12.63
N ALA A 185 2.25 -5.59 -11.94
CA ALA A 185 1.88 -5.98 -10.59
C ALA A 185 1.25 -7.38 -10.58
N ARG A 186 1.44 -8.11 -9.47
CA ARG A 186 0.91 -9.46 -9.27
C ARG A 186 -0.25 -9.41 -8.30
N LEU A 187 -1.45 -9.62 -8.81
CA LEU A 187 -2.71 -9.70 -8.05
C LEU A 187 -3.34 -11.10 -8.13
N GLU A 188 -2.72 -12.06 -8.81
CA GLU A 188 -3.16 -13.45 -8.82
C GLU A 188 -3.02 -14.10 -7.43
N SER A 189 -3.79 -15.14 -7.14
CA SER A 189 -3.52 -15.94 -5.94
C SER A 189 -2.28 -16.82 -6.10
N CYS A 190 -1.51 -16.99 -5.02
CA CYS A 190 -0.46 -17.99 -4.94
C CYS A 190 -0.96 -19.35 -4.40
N ASN A 191 -2.24 -19.45 -3.99
CA ASN A 191 -2.81 -20.60 -3.30
C ASN A 191 -4.14 -21.07 -3.94
N PRO A 192 -4.53 -22.35 -3.84
CA PRO A 192 -5.78 -22.84 -4.42
C PRO A 192 -7.05 -22.18 -3.87
N ASP A 193 -7.04 -21.80 -2.59
CA ASP A 193 -8.18 -21.17 -1.89
C ASP A 193 -8.01 -19.66 -1.72
N GLY A 194 -6.86 -19.11 -2.13
CA GLY A 194 -6.60 -17.68 -2.05
C GLY A 194 -7.22 -16.95 -3.25
N PHE A 195 -7.57 -15.70 -3.05
CA PHE A 195 -7.99 -14.82 -4.13
C PHE A 195 -7.76 -13.37 -3.70
N THR A 196 -7.26 -12.55 -4.63
CA THR A 196 -7.20 -11.10 -4.42
C THR A 196 -8.57 -10.50 -4.70
N VAL A 197 -8.99 -9.56 -3.86
CA VAL A 197 -10.28 -8.89 -3.97
C VAL A 197 -10.07 -7.42 -4.25
N VAL A 198 -10.67 -6.91 -5.31
CA VAL A 198 -10.66 -5.49 -5.71
C VAL A 198 -12.09 -4.96 -5.93
N ASN A 199 -13.09 -5.61 -5.32
CA ASN A 199 -14.50 -5.22 -5.47
C ASN A 199 -14.69 -3.76 -5.08
N LEU A 200 -15.51 -3.03 -5.85
CA LEU A 200 -15.80 -1.59 -5.65
C LEU A 200 -14.57 -0.66 -5.71
N ALA A 201 -13.37 -1.17 -6.03
CA ALA A 201 -12.19 -0.33 -6.16
C ALA A 201 -12.32 0.64 -7.33
N ASN A 202 -11.73 1.82 -7.20
CA ASN A 202 -11.70 2.81 -8.25
C ASN A 202 -10.34 2.86 -8.95
N MET A 203 -10.23 2.22 -10.11
CA MET A 203 -9.02 2.17 -10.94
C MET A 203 -9.14 3.09 -12.17
N GLU A 204 -9.91 4.19 -12.09
CA GLU A 204 -10.08 5.08 -13.22
C GLU A 204 -8.72 5.65 -13.69
N GLY A 205 -8.38 5.43 -14.96
CA GLY A 205 -7.13 5.86 -15.56
C GLY A 205 -5.88 5.19 -14.99
N ALA A 206 -6.01 4.10 -14.24
CA ALA A 206 -4.87 3.34 -13.73
C ALA A 206 -4.11 2.64 -14.87
N ASN A 207 -2.79 2.50 -14.72
CA ASN A 207 -1.97 1.70 -15.61
C ASN A 207 -1.88 0.27 -15.07
N LEU A 208 -2.49 -0.70 -15.74
CA LEU A 208 -2.50 -2.13 -15.39
C LEU A 208 -1.81 -2.96 -16.49
N ARG A 209 -0.93 -2.32 -17.29
CA ARG A 209 -0.23 -3.00 -18.38
C ARG A 209 0.57 -4.19 -17.84
N GLY A 210 0.33 -5.38 -18.38
CA GLY A 210 1.03 -6.61 -17.97
C GLY A 210 0.67 -7.10 -16.57
N ALA A 211 -0.29 -6.48 -15.88
CA ALA A 211 -0.70 -6.91 -14.55
C ALA A 211 -1.26 -8.34 -14.59
N ARG A 212 -0.89 -9.15 -13.59
CA ARG A 212 -1.38 -10.52 -13.43
C ARG A 212 -2.56 -10.52 -12.50
N MET A 213 -3.75 -10.74 -13.03
CA MET A 213 -5.04 -10.58 -12.37
C MET A 213 -5.89 -11.85 -12.56
N ARG A 214 -5.24 -13.02 -12.61
CA ARG A 214 -5.93 -14.30 -12.76
C ARG A 214 -6.71 -14.63 -11.49
N ASN A 215 -7.94 -15.13 -11.65
CA ASN A 215 -8.84 -15.56 -10.57
C ASN A 215 -9.18 -14.46 -9.53
N ILE A 216 -9.08 -13.18 -9.87
CA ILE A 216 -9.43 -12.11 -8.92
C ILE A 216 -10.95 -11.93 -8.84
N SER A 217 -11.40 -11.37 -7.72
CA SER A 217 -12.74 -10.78 -7.60
C SER A 217 -12.65 -9.28 -7.85
N ALA A 218 -13.31 -8.81 -8.91
CA ALA A 218 -13.34 -7.42 -9.34
C ALA A 218 -14.79 -6.95 -9.62
N GLU A 219 -15.71 -7.34 -8.73
CA GLU A 219 -17.11 -6.96 -8.84
C GLU A 219 -17.28 -5.45 -8.62
N GLU A 220 -18.04 -4.80 -9.49
CA GLU A 220 -18.31 -3.36 -9.45
C GLU A 220 -17.06 -2.47 -9.47
N THR A 221 -15.89 -3.01 -9.85
CA THR A 221 -14.65 -2.25 -9.97
C THR A 221 -14.72 -1.28 -11.15
N ASN A 222 -14.31 -0.04 -10.92
CA ASN A 222 -14.25 0.99 -11.96
C ASN A 222 -12.90 0.98 -12.69
N PHE A 223 -12.86 0.41 -13.89
CA PHE A 223 -11.71 0.41 -14.80
C PHE A 223 -11.83 1.46 -15.92
N LYS A 224 -12.66 2.49 -15.74
CA LYS A 224 -12.87 3.51 -16.77
C LYS A 224 -11.53 4.16 -17.16
N HIS A 225 -11.25 4.29 -18.45
CA HIS A 225 -9.97 4.82 -18.96
C HIS A 225 -8.70 4.06 -18.51
N ALA A 226 -8.81 2.90 -17.87
CA ALA A 226 -7.65 2.14 -17.43
C ALA A 226 -6.90 1.55 -18.64
N ASP A 227 -5.58 1.40 -18.52
CA ASP A 227 -4.77 0.68 -19.50
C ASP A 227 -4.53 -0.76 -19.03
N LEU A 228 -5.27 -1.71 -19.61
CA LEU A 228 -5.17 -3.14 -19.33
C LEU A 228 -4.32 -3.86 -20.38
N THR A 229 -3.49 -3.15 -21.14
CA THR A 229 -2.73 -3.77 -22.24
C THR A 229 -1.93 -4.98 -21.75
N ASN A 230 -2.13 -6.15 -22.37
CA ASN A 230 -1.50 -7.41 -21.99
C ASN A 230 -1.74 -7.88 -20.54
N ALA A 231 -2.78 -7.37 -19.86
CA ALA A 231 -3.16 -7.85 -18.54
C ALA A 231 -3.73 -9.29 -18.62
N ASP A 232 -3.44 -10.12 -17.63
CA ASP A 232 -4.00 -11.46 -17.52
C ASP A 232 -5.21 -11.44 -16.58
N LEU A 233 -6.43 -11.47 -17.12
CA LEU A 233 -7.69 -11.47 -16.36
C LEU A 233 -8.40 -12.82 -16.42
N ARG A 234 -7.68 -13.90 -16.71
CA ARG A 234 -8.30 -15.22 -16.86
C ARG A 234 -9.06 -15.61 -15.59
N HIS A 235 -10.30 -16.03 -15.76
CA HIS A 235 -11.25 -16.40 -14.72
C HIS A 235 -11.50 -15.31 -13.66
N ALA A 236 -11.24 -14.04 -13.97
CA ALA A 236 -11.64 -12.95 -13.10
C ALA A 236 -13.17 -12.87 -13.00
N VAL A 237 -13.68 -12.62 -11.80
CA VAL A 237 -15.10 -12.35 -11.54
C VAL A 237 -15.31 -10.85 -11.65
N MET A 238 -15.99 -10.40 -12.71
CA MET A 238 -16.10 -8.97 -13.04
C MET A 238 -17.55 -8.47 -13.03
N GLY A 239 -18.43 -9.08 -12.21
CA GLY A 239 -19.84 -8.71 -12.17
C GLY A 239 -20.05 -7.21 -11.93
N GLY A 240 -20.71 -6.51 -12.85
CA GLY A 240 -20.96 -5.06 -12.73
C GLY A 240 -19.74 -4.16 -12.95
N ALA A 241 -18.56 -4.70 -13.27
CA ALA A 241 -17.36 -3.91 -13.51
C ALA A 241 -17.52 -2.94 -14.70
N ILE A 242 -16.80 -1.81 -14.65
CA ILE A 242 -16.91 -0.72 -15.64
C ILE A 242 -15.61 -0.59 -16.43
N LEU A 243 -15.59 -1.08 -17.67
CA LEU A 243 -14.46 -1.01 -18.61
C LEU A 243 -14.64 0.10 -19.67
N ARG A 244 -15.46 1.11 -19.40
CA ARG A 244 -15.74 2.19 -20.38
C ARG A 244 -14.44 2.89 -20.81
N SER A 245 -14.18 2.94 -22.11
CA SER A 245 -12.98 3.53 -22.69
C SER A 245 -11.66 2.96 -22.15
N ALA A 246 -11.66 1.75 -21.59
CA ALA A 246 -10.45 1.06 -21.19
C ALA A 246 -9.68 0.55 -22.42
N ASN A 247 -8.36 0.56 -22.35
CA ASN A 247 -7.52 -0.07 -23.36
C ASN A 247 -7.30 -1.54 -22.99
N VAL A 248 -7.91 -2.46 -23.74
CA VAL A 248 -7.89 -3.91 -23.49
C VAL A 248 -7.04 -4.69 -24.49
N ALA A 249 -6.13 -4.01 -25.21
CA ALA A 249 -5.33 -4.66 -26.25
C ALA A 249 -4.44 -5.76 -25.67
N GLY A 250 -4.55 -6.98 -26.19
CA GLY A 250 -3.79 -8.14 -25.71
C GLY A 250 -4.18 -8.64 -24.32
N ALA A 251 -5.17 -8.03 -23.66
CA ALA A 251 -5.65 -8.49 -22.37
C ALA A 251 -6.39 -9.83 -22.53
N ASP A 252 -6.11 -10.80 -21.67
CA ASP A 252 -6.71 -12.14 -21.73
C ASP A 252 -7.90 -12.27 -20.78
N PHE A 253 -9.08 -12.55 -21.34
CA PHE A 253 -10.33 -12.70 -20.60
C PHE A 253 -10.89 -14.13 -20.66
N GLU A 254 -10.04 -15.15 -20.84
CA GLU A 254 -10.49 -16.54 -20.80
C GLU A 254 -11.31 -16.82 -19.53
N GLY A 255 -12.54 -17.30 -19.68
CA GLY A 255 -13.40 -17.65 -18.54
C GLY A 255 -14.06 -16.48 -17.82
N VAL A 256 -13.96 -15.24 -18.32
CA VAL A 256 -14.67 -14.07 -17.76
C VAL A 256 -16.10 -14.00 -18.30
N GLU A 257 -17.07 -13.77 -17.41
CA GLU A 257 -18.47 -13.52 -17.78
C GLU A 257 -18.75 -12.02 -17.96
N PHE A 258 -19.14 -11.63 -19.17
CA PHE A 258 -19.36 -10.23 -19.52
C PHE A 258 -20.82 -9.76 -19.44
N ALA A 259 -21.74 -10.57 -18.91
CA ALA A 259 -23.17 -10.28 -18.96
C ALA A 259 -23.52 -8.90 -18.38
N THR A 260 -22.93 -8.58 -17.23
CA THR A 260 -23.14 -7.34 -16.45
C THR A 260 -22.01 -6.32 -16.57
N VAL A 261 -20.93 -6.64 -17.30
CA VAL A 261 -19.78 -5.74 -17.48
C VAL A 261 -20.11 -4.61 -18.45
N THR A 262 -19.84 -3.37 -18.05
CA THR A 262 -20.05 -2.17 -18.87
C THR A 262 -18.81 -1.93 -19.74
N MET A 263 -18.95 -1.83 -21.07
CA MET A 263 -17.83 -1.94 -22.02
C MET A 263 -17.81 -0.87 -23.12
N GLU A 264 -18.60 0.20 -23.01
CA GLU A 264 -18.72 1.18 -24.08
C GLU A 264 -17.37 1.84 -24.40
N PHE A 265 -17.10 2.01 -25.70
CA PHE A 265 -15.88 2.64 -26.20
C PHE A 265 -14.58 1.91 -25.87
N ALA A 266 -14.62 0.68 -25.35
CA ALA A 266 -13.46 -0.20 -25.24
C ALA A 266 -13.38 -1.14 -26.45
N ASN A 267 -12.22 -1.20 -27.11
CA ASN A 267 -12.06 -1.98 -28.32
C ASN A 267 -11.72 -3.46 -28.00
N PHE A 268 -12.75 -4.27 -27.79
CA PHE A 268 -12.60 -5.70 -27.51
C PHE A 268 -12.17 -6.55 -28.72
N SER A 269 -12.12 -6.00 -29.94
CA SER A 269 -11.53 -6.74 -31.09
C SER A 269 -10.02 -6.96 -30.93
N LYS A 270 -9.38 -6.22 -30.02
CA LYS A 270 -7.97 -6.36 -29.67
C LYS A 270 -7.73 -7.19 -28.41
N ALA A 271 -8.78 -7.64 -27.71
CA ALA A 271 -8.67 -8.49 -26.53
C ALA A 271 -8.50 -9.96 -26.92
N LEU A 272 -7.92 -10.77 -26.04
CA LEU A 272 -7.77 -12.21 -26.19
C LEU A 272 -8.88 -12.94 -25.43
N ASN A 273 -9.39 -14.03 -26.04
CA ASN A 273 -10.35 -14.96 -25.43
C ASN A 273 -11.65 -14.36 -24.84
N ALA A 274 -11.99 -13.12 -25.21
CA ALA A 274 -13.19 -12.44 -24.72
C ALA A 274 -14.46 -12.96 -25.42
N LYS A 275 -15.31 -13.67 -24.68
CA LYS A 275 -16.61 -14.15 -25.17
C LYS A 275 -17.68 -13.05 -25.01
N ILE A 276 -17.75 -12.16 -25.99
CA ILE A 276 -18.70 -11.02 -25.96
C ILE A 276 -20.15 -11.51 -26.19
N PRO A 277 -21.10 -11.17 -25.30
CA PRO A 277 -22.50 -11.53 -25.48
C PRO A 277 -23.08 -10.94 -26.78
N PRO A 278 -23.96 -11.67 -27.49
CA PRO A 278 -24.46 -11.25 -28.81
C PRO A 278 -25.21 -9.92 -28.79
N TYR A 279 -25.87 -9.59 -27.67
CA TYR A 279 -26.58 -8.33 -27.48
C TYR A 279 -25.65 -7.13 -27.21
N LYS A 280 -24.34 -7.34 -27.03
CA LYS A 280 -23.32 -6.28 -26.86
C LYS A 280 -22.49 -6.04 -28.12
N ILE A 281 -22.83 -6.67 -29.24
CA ILE A 281 -21.98 -6.67 -30.45
C ILE A 281 -21.78 -5.29 -31.10
N ASN A 282 -22.69 -4.34 -30.83
CA ASN A 282 -22.62 -2.96 -31.30
C ASN A 282 -21.58 -2.11 -30.54
N LEU A 283 -20.87 -2.69 -29.57
CA LEU A 283 -19.77 -2.08 -28.81
C LEU A 283 -18.38 -2.47 -29.36
N ARG A 284 -18.31 -3.06 -30.55
CA ARG A 284 -17.06 -3.43 -31.23
C ARG A 284 -16.38 -2.24 -31.91
#